data_AF-A0A973FK27-F1
#
_entry.id   AF-A0A973FK27-F1
#
_cell.length_a   1.000
_cell.length_b   1.000
_cell.length_c   1.000
_cell.angle_alpha   90.00
_cell.angle_beta   90.00
_cell.angle_gamma   90.00
#
_symmetry.space_group_name_H-M   'P 1'
#
loop_
_entity.id
_entity.type
_entity.pdbx_description
1 polymer ?
#
loop_
_entity_poly.entity_id
_entity_poly.type
_entity_poly.pdbx_seq_one_letter_code
_entity_poly.pdbx_strand_id
1 'polypeptide(L)'
;MALEVMDIAPDDWPETLKKAIGSAGSSPVQWAKFCQQSGADIVALRLMGTHPDQKNKSAEEAAKVAAEVAAAIDIPLVILGSGHVEKDTQVLQAVAGTTRGKNCAIGKAVEENYKTIAAAAMANDHKLIAMSQLDVNLAKQLNILLTQMGFDKERIIMDPMSSALGYGLEYTYSVMERIRLAALLQNDPMMQTPIICDIGANVWKVKETMAPDAEVP
;
A
#
# COMPACT_ATOMS: atom_id res chain seq x y z
N MET A 1 -6.90 -0.86 11.80
CA MET A 1 -5.46 -1.10 11.66
C MET A 1 -5.23 -2.21 10.65
N ALA A 2 -4.33 -2.01 9.68
CA ALA A 2 -3.97 -3.04 8.71
C ALA A 2 -2.68 -3.76 9.13
N LEU A 3 -2.58 -5.06 8.87
CA LEU A 3 -1.33 -5.82 8.99
C LEU A 3 -0.83 -6.23 7.60
N GLU A 4 0.48 -6.14 7.39
CA GLU A 4 1.12 -6.39 6.10
C GLU A 4 1.43 -7.89 5.92
N VAL A 5 1.24 -8.34 4.68
CA VAL A 5 1.61 -9.65 4.15
C VAL A 5 2.43 -9.43 2.90
N MET A 6 3.55 -10.13 2.74
CA MET A 6 4.32 -10.13 1.50
C MET A 6 4.10 -11.42 0.70
N ASP A 7 4.15 -11.32 -0.63
CA ASP A 7 4.05 -12.49 -1.52
C ASP A 7 5.33 -13.34 -1.61
N ILE A 8 6.41 -12.83 -1.00
CA ILE A 8 7.68 -13.52 -0.74
C ILE A 8 8.07 -13.30 0.72
N ALA A 9 8.77 -14.26 1.32
CA ALA A 9 9.28 -14.08 2.67
C ALA A 9 10.36 -12.98 2.69
N PRO A 10 10.31 -12.03 3.62
CA PRO A 10 11.32 -10.99 3.74
C PRO A 10 12.59 -11.53 4.42
N ASP A 11 13.71 -11.50 3.70
CA ASP A 11 15.00 -11.96 4.20
C ASP A 11 15.64 -10.97 5.19
N ASP A 12 15.31 -9.69 5.04
CA ASP A 12 15.92 -8.55 5.72
C ASP A 12 15.14 -8.05 6.95
N TRP A 13 14.06 -8.73 7.34
CA TRP A 13 13.29 -8.32 8.52
C TRP A 13 13.99 -8.63 9.84
N PRO A 14 13.76 -7.80 10.88
CA PRO A 14 14.33 -8.05 12.20
C PRO A 14 13.79 -9.35 12.80
N GLU A 15 14.63 -10.03 13.58
CA GLU A 15 14.32 -11.34 14.19
C GLU A 15 13.07 -11.30 15.07
N THR A 16 12.79 -10.17 15.71
CA THR A 16 11.58 -9.95 16.51
C THR A 16 10.31 -10.09 15.66
N LEU A 17 10.30 -9.52 14.46
CA LEU A 17 9.18 -9.58 13.53
C LEU A 17 9.07 -10.98 12.90
N LYS A 18 10.19 -11.59 12.50
CA LYS A 18 10.24 -12.98 12.01
C LYS A 18 9.68 -13.96 13.04
N LYS A 19 10.06 -13.82 14.32
CA LYS A 19 9.54 -14.65 15.41
C LYS A 19 8.05 -14.45 15.66
N ALA A 20 7.56 -13.21 15.58
CA ALA A 20 6.15 -12.90 15.78
C ALA A 20 5.25 -13.56 14.71
N ILE A 21 5.73 -13.61 13.46
CA ILE A 21 5.00 -14.23 12.33
C ILE A 21 5.18 -15.76 12.33
N GLY A 22 6.37 -16.23 12.71
CA GLY A 22 6.69 -17.64 12.78
C GLY A 22 6.41 -18.39 11.48
N SER A 23 5.80 -19.57 11.57
CA SER A 23 5.49 -20.40 10.40
C SER A 23 4.42 -19.83 9.48
N ALA A 24 3.62 -18.84 9.93
CA ALA A 24 2.57 -18.25 9.11
C ALA A 24 3.13 -17.54 7.87
N GLY A 25 4.37 -17.02 7.95
CA GLY A 25 5.07 -16.36 6.86
C GLY A 25 5.52 -17.29 5.72
N SER A 26 5.31 -18.60 5.84
CA SER A 26 5.67 -19.58 4.80
C SER A 26 4.80 -19.50 3.55
N SER A 27 3.62 -18.89 3.64
CA SER A 27 2.70 -18.68 2.52
C SER A 27 1.89 -17.39 2.72
N PRO A 28 1.67 -16.59 1.67
CA PRO A 28 0.88 -15.37 1.77
C PRO A 28 -0.55 -15.62 2.30
N VAL A 29 -1.14 -16.77 1.95
CA VAL A 29 -2.48 -17.16 2.41
C VAL A 29 -2.51 -17.46 3.91
N GLN A 30 -1.51 -18.19 4.41
CA GLN A 30 -1.42 -18.50 5.84
C GLN A 30 -1.14 -17.23 6.66
N TRP A 31 -0.27 -16.37 6.13
CA TRP A 31 0.04 -15.09 6.74
C TRP A 31 -1.20 -14.17 6.79
N ALA A 32 -1.96 -14.07 5.71
CA ALA A 32 -3.20 -13.28 5.70
C ALA A 32 -4.23 -13.76 6.73
N LYS A 33 -4.39 -15.09 6.88
CA LYS A 33 -5.26 -15.67 7.92
C LYS A 33 -4.74 -15.38 9.33
N PHE A 34 -3.43 -15.47 9.53
CA PHE A 34 -2.80 -15.11 10.80
C PHE A 34 -3.03 -13.64 11.15
N CYS A 35 -2.90 -12.72 10.18
CA CYS A 35 -3.20 -11.30 10.36
C CYS A 35 -4.65 -11.09 10.81
N GLN A 36 -5.63 -11.72 10.14
CA GLN A 36 -7.04 -11.66 10.52
C GLN A 36 -7.27 -12.20 11.95
N GLN A 37 -6.70 -13.36 12.28
CA GLN A 37 -6.82 -13.96 13.61
C GLN A 37 -6.15 -13.13 14.72
N SER A 38 -5.15 -12.33 14.36
CA SER A 38 -4.47 -11.40 15.25
C SER A 38 -5.23 -10.08 15.45
N GLY A 39 -6.45 -9.95 14.89
CA GLY A 39 -7.30 -8.78 15.07
C GLY A 39 -7.04 -7.64 14.08
N ALA A 40 -6.43 -7.92 12.92
CA ALA A 40 -6.36 -6.93 11.85
C ALA A 40 -7.76 -6.57 11.33
N ASP A 41 -8.03 -5.28 11.14
CA ASP A 41 -9.27 -4.83 10.47
C ASP A 41 -9.16 -4.96 8.95
N ILE A 42 -7.94 -4.96 8.42
CA ILE A 42 -7.59 -4.98 6.99
C ILE A 42 -6.32 -5.81 6.82
N VAL A 43 -6.21 -6.60 5.75
CA VAL A 43 -4.93 -7.16 5.30
C VAL A 43 -4.34 -6.27 4.21
N ALA A 44 -3.06 -5.96 4.29
CA ALA A 44 -2.33 -5.28 3.23
C ALA A 44 -1.34 -6.25 2.56
N LEU A 45 -1.70 -6.75 1.37
CA LEU A 45 -0.83 -7.61 0.57
C LEU A 45 0.12 -6.75 -0.26
N ARG A 46 1.42 -6.87 -0.03
CA ARG A 46 2.47 -6.24 -0.83
C ARG A 46 3.15 -7.26 -1.73
N LEU A 47 3.12 -7.02 -3.04
CA LEU A 47 3.62 -7.92 -4.07
C LEU A 47 5.13 -7.71 -4.31
N MET A 48 5.95 -7.72 -3.25
CA MET A 48 7.41 -7.50 -3.33
C MET A 48 8.14 -8.45 -4.29
N GLY A 49 7.63 -9.66 -4.49
CA GLY A 49 8.17 -10.64 -5.42
C GLY A 49 8.15 -10.20 -6.87
N THR A 50 7.37 -9.19 -7.25
CA THR A 50 7.36 -8.65 -8.61
C THR A 50 8.53 -7.72 -8.91
N HIS A 51 9.21 -7.19 -7.89
CA HIS A 51 10.32 -6.27 -8.10
C HIS A 51 11.40 -6.93 -8.97
N PRO A 52 11.94 -6.23 -10.00
CA PRO A 52 12.98 -6.79 -10.88
C PRO A 52 14.22 -7.29 -10.13
N ASP A 53 14.63 -6.57 -9.08
CA ASP A 53 15.78 -6.95 -8.23
C ASP A 53 15.47 -8.03 -7.17
N GLN A 54 14.23 -8.52 -7.09
CA GLN A 54 13.82 -9.57 -6.17
C GLN A 54 13.63 -10.90 -6.93
N LYS A 55 12.39 -11.43 -6.97
CA LYS A 55 12.06 -12.65 -7.73
C LYS A 55 11.58 -12.34 -9.15
N ASN A 56 11.32 -11.07 -9.48
CA ASN A 56 10.81 -10.61 -10.77
C ASN A 56 9.59 -11.42 -11.27
N LYS A 57 8.71 -11.84 -10.34
CA LYS A 57 7.49 -12.61 -10.68
C LYS A 57 6.67 -11.90 -11.74
N SER A 58 5.95 -12.66 -12.54
CA SER A 58 5.07 -12.13 -13.58
C SER A 58 3.82 -11.48 -12.97
N ALA A 59 3.09 -10.71 -13.79
CA ALA A 59 1.82 -10.12 -13.39
C ALA A 59 0.77 -11.20 -13.10
N GLU A 60 0.77 -12.30 -13.86
CA GLU A 60 -0.12 -13.45 -13.68
C GLU A 60 0.16 -14.19 -12.37
N GLU A 61 1.43 -14.39 -12.02
CA GLU A 61 1.82 -15.00 -10.74
C GLU A 61 1.35 -14.15 -9.56
N ALA A 62 1.56 -12.83 -9.63
CA ALA A 62 1.12 -11.90 -8.59
C ALA A 62 -0.40 -11.84 -8.47
N ALA A 63 -1.12 -11.82 -9.60
CA ALA A 63 -2.57 -11.84 -9.65
C ALA A 63 -3.16 -13.12 -9.03
N LYS A 64 -2.53 -14.29 -9.28
CA LYS A 64 -2.91 -15.54 -8.64
C LYS A 64 -2.78 -15.47 -7.12
N VAL A 65 -1.65 -14.97 -6.59
CA VAL A 65 -1.46 -14.80 -5.14
C VAL A 65 -2.53 -13.86 -4.56
N ALA A 66 -2.80 -12.74 -5.22
CA ALA A 66 -3.82 -11.79 -4.77
C ALA A 66 -5.23 -12.42 -4.72
N ALA A 67 -5.59 -13.21 -5.73
CA ALA A 67 -6.87 -13.93 -5.76
C ALA A 67 -6.98 -14.97 -4.64
N GLU A 68 -5.91 -15.74 -4.39
CA GLU A 68 -5.86 -16.73 -3.30
C GLU A 68 -5.99 -16.07 -1.93
N VAL A 69 -5.29 -14.95 -1.70
CA VAL A 69 -5.39 -14.18 -0.45
C VAL A 69 -6.80 -13.59 -0.29
N ALA A 70 -7.37 -12.98 -1.34
CA ALA A 70 -8.72 -12.41 -1.31
C ALA A 70 -9.84 -13.45 -1.13
N ALA A 71 -9.56 -14.73 -1.39
CA ALA A 71 -10.48 -15.84 -1.12
C ALA A 71 -10.30 -16.44 0.28
N ALA A 72 -9.18 -16.18 0.95
CA ALA A 72 -8.80 -16.81 2.20
C ALA A 72 -9.18 -16.01 3.46
N ILE A 73 -9.52 -14.73 3.31
CA ILE A 73 -9.87 -13.81 4.38
C ILE A 73 -11.28 -13.24 4.18
N ASP A 74 -11.91 -12.85 5.27
CA ASP A 74 -13.26 -12.28 5.30
C ASP A 74 -13.26 -10.77 5.66
N ILE A 75 -12.07 -10.19 5.84
CA ILE A 75 -11.86 -8.76 6.07
C ILE A 75 -11.35 -8.06 4.80
N PRO A 76 -11.49 -6.71 4.69
CA PRO A 76 -11.03 -5.97 3.52
C PRO A 76 -9.55 -6.19 3.18
N LEU A 77 -9.24 -6.11 1.89
CA LEU A 77 -7.90 -6.29 1.33
C LEU A 77 -7.40 -5.00 0.68
N VAL A 78 -6.20 -4.58 1.07
CA VAL A 78 -5.37 -3.61 0.36
C VAL A 78 -4.33 -4.39 -0.44
N ILE A 79 -4.10 -4.03 -1.70
CA ILE A 79 -3.11 -4.65 -2.57
C ILE A 79 -2.13 -3.59 -3.05
N LEU A 80 -0.86 -3.80 -2.75
CA LEU A 80 0.24 -2.89 -3.04
C LEU A 80 1.23 -3.57 -4.01
N GLY A 81 1.67 -2.81 -5.02
CA GLY A 81 2.77 -3.20 -5.89
C GLY A 81 4.11 -3.27 -5.16
N SER A 82 5.18 -3.57 -5.89
CA SER A 82 6.53 -3.63 -5.35
C SER A 82 7.19 -2.25 -5.21
N GLY A 83 6.59 -1.19 -5.76
CA GLY A 83 7.15 0.15 -5.82
C GLY A 83 7.96 0.42 -7.10
N HIS A 84 8.03 -0.54 -8.03
CA HIS A 84 8.71 -0.36 -9.32
C HIS A 84 7.69 0.06 -10.37
N VAL A 85 7.64 1.35 -10.70
CA VAL A 85 6.57 2.00 -11.50
C VAL A 85 6.19 1.23 -12.77
N GLU A 86 7.17 0.83 -13.59
CA GLU A 86 6.90 0.13 -14.85
C GLU A 86 6.32 -1.27 -14.63
N LYS A 87 6.77 -1.96 -13.58
CA LYS A 87 6.34 -3.32 -13.27
C LYS A 87 4.97 -3.31 -12.62
N ASP A 88 4.77 -2.40 -11.66
CA ASP A 88 3.51 -2.19 -10.96
C ASP A 88 2.37 -1.85 -11.91
N THR A 89 2.66 -1.14 -13.00
CA THR A 89 1.66 -0.83 -14.03
C THR A 89 0.99 -2.10 -14.56
N GLN A 90 1.78 -3.11 -14.95
CA GLN A 90 1.24 -4.37 -15.49
C GLN A 90 0.68 -5.28 -14.38
N VAL A 91 1.35 -5.33 -13.23
CA VAL A 91 0.96 -6.16 -12.08
C VAL A 91 -0.40 -5.72 -11.54
N LEU A 92 -0.59 -4.43 -11.26
CA LEU A 92 -1.82 -3.93 -10.65
C LEU A 92 -3.01 -3.99 -11.62
N GLN A 93 -2.78 -3.92 -12.94
CA GLN A 93 -3.80 -4.21 -13.94
C GLN A 93 -4.30 -5.66 -13.86
N ALA A 94 -3.38 -6.63 -13.85
CA ALA A 94 -3.72 -8.04 -13.78
C ALA A 94 -4.42 -8.39 -12.46
N VAL A 95 -3.92 -7.86 -11.35
CA VAL A 95 -4.49 -8.09 -10.02
C VAL A 95 -5.89 -7.51 -9.89
N ALA A 96 -6.14 -6.30 -10.39
CA ALA A 96 -7.48 -5.72 -10.43
C ALA A 96 -8.48 -6.62 -11.16
N GLY A 97 -8.07 -7.22 -12.29
CA GLY A 97 -8.92 -8.16 -13.04
C GLY A 97 -9.29 -9.41 -12.22
N THR A 98 -8.31 -10.04 -11.58
CA THR A 98 -8.53 -11.27 -10.81
C THR A 98 -9.23 -11.07 -9.47
N THR A 99 -9.23 -9.86 -8.93
CA THR A 99 -9.87 -9.53 -7.64
C THR A 99 -11.19 -8.76 -7.82
N ARG A 100 -11.71 -8.68 -9.04
CA ARG A 100 -12.97 -8.00 -9.36
C ARG A 100 -14.11 -8.39 -8.42
N GLY A 101 -14.87 -7.39 -7.99
CA GLY A 101 -16.03 -7.58 -7.10
C GLY A 101 -15.68 -7.78 -5.62
N LYS A 102 -14.39 -7.80 -5.26
CA LYS A 102 -13.93 -7.83 -3.86
C LYS A 102 -13.82 -6.45 -3.23
N ASN A 103 -13.98 -5.37 -4.00
CA ASN A 103 -13.89 -3.98 -3.54
C ASN A 103 -12.58 -3.66 -2.77
N CYS A 104 -11.47 -4.28 -3.20
CA CYS A 104 -10.12 -4.01 -2.69
C CYS A 104 -9.73 -2.54 -2.87
N ALA A 105 -8.76 -2.07 -2.08
CA ALA A 105 -8.00 -0.87 -2.39
C ALA A 105 -6.68 -1.25 -3.07
N ILE A 106 -6.42 -0.72 -4.26
CA ILE A 106 -5.26 -1.10 -5.08
C ILE A 106 -4.32 0.10 -5.19
N GLY A 107 -3.02 -0.15 -5.01
CA GLY A 107 -2.02 0.91 -4.99
C GLY A 107 -0.60 0.48 -5.34
N LYS A 108 0.29 1.44 -5.60
CA LYS A 108 0.01 2.88 -5.59
C LYS A 108 0.04 3.45 -7.01
N ALA A 109 -0.96 4.24 -7.34
CA ALA A 109 -0.94 5.09 -8.52
C ALA A 109 -0.07 6.32 -8.23
N VAL A 110 0.85 6.61 -9.13
CA VAL A 110 1.72 7.81 -9.12
C VAL A 110 1.56 8.56 -10.44
N GLU A 111 2.14 9.76 -10.55
CA GLU A 111 2.00 10.64 -11.72
C GLU A 111 2.34 9.94 -13.06
N GLU A 112 3.29 9.01 -13.03
CA GLU A 112 3.78 8.30 -14.21
C GLU A 112 2.83 7.21 -14.71
N ASN A 113 2.03 6.60 -13.83
CA ASN A 113 1.25 5.39 -14.14
C ASN A 113 -0.23 5.45 -13.74
N TYR A 114 -0.71 6.56 -13.14
CA TYR A 114 -2.06 6.66 -12.58
C TYR A 114 -3.16 6.34 -13.59
N LYS A 115 -3.03 6.76 -14.86
CA LYS A 115 -4.05 6.52 -15.89
C LYS A 115 -4.39 5.03 -16.03
N THR A 116 -3.36 4.21 -16.08
CA THR A 116 -3.47 2.78 -16.32
C THR A 116 -4.04 2.05 -15.11
N ILE A 117 -3.52 2.37 -13.92
CA ILE A 117 -3.96 1.74 -12.67
C ILE A 117 -5.38 2.20 -12.30
N ALA A 118 -5.69 3.49 -12.46
CA ALA A 118 -7.02 4.03 -12.21
C ALA A 118 -8.08 3.43 -13.14
N ALA A 119 -7.78 3.27 -14.44
CA ALA A 119 -8.68 2.61 -15.37
C ALA A 119 -8.95 1.15 -14.95
N ALA A 120 -7.91 0.42 -14.53
CA ALA A 120 -8.07 -0.96 -14.06
C ALA A 120 -8.87 -1.05 -12.76
N ALA A 121 -8.62 -0.17 -11.79
CA ALA A 121 -9.38 -0.09 -10.56
C ALA A 121 -10.85 0.29 -10.80
N MET A 122 -11.11 1.23 -11.71
CA MET A 122 -12.45 1.65 -12.10
C MET A 122 -13.23 0.51 -12.74
N ALA A 123 -12.64 -0.18 -13.73
CA ALA A 123 -13.28 -1.27 -14.48
C ALA A 123 -13.64 -2.48 -13.59
N ASN A 124 -12.91 -2.69 -12.49
CA ASN A 124 -13.06 -3.84 -11.60
C ASN A 124 -13.69 -3.51 -10.24
N ASP A 125 -14.21 -2.29 -10.09
CA ASP A 125 -14.89 -1.80 -8.88
C ASP A 125 -14.01 -1.76 -7.61
N HIS A 126 -12.78 -1.28 -7.75
CA HIS A 126 -11.81 -1.11 -6.67
C HIS A 126 -11.62 0.35 -6.25
N LYS A 127 -11.18 0.55 -5.00
CA LYS A 127 -10.64 1.83 -4.54
C LYS A 127 -9.20 1.99 -5.03
N LEU A 128 -8.73 3.22 -5.14
CA LEU A 128 -7.40 3.54 -5.61
C LEU A 128 -6.60 4.26 -4.53
N ILE A 129 -5.39 3.79 -4.27
CA ILE A 129 -4.43 4.52 -3.44
C ILE A 129 -3.57 5.38 -4.36
N ALA A 130 -3.69 6.70 -4.21
CA ALA A 130 -3.00 7.72 -4.98
C ALA A 130 -1.84 8.28 -4.15
N MET A 131 -0.60 8.06 -4.59
CA MET A 131 0.59 8.43 -3.85
C MET A 131 1.30 9.64 -4.46
N SER A 132 1.78 10.53 -3.58
CA SER A 132 2.54 11.72 -3.95
C SER A 132 3.77 11.86 -3.04
N GLN A 133 4.85 12.46 -3.57
CA GLN A 133 6.14 12.56 -2.89
C GLN A 133 6.17 13.73 -1.89
N LEU A 134 5.53 13.55 -0.72
CA LEU A 134 5.58 14.52 0.40
C LEU A 134 5.26 15.98 0.02
N ASP A 135 4.38 16.18 -0.96
CA ASP A 135 4.01 17.52 -1.43
C ASP A 135 2.48 17.66 -1.57
N VAL A 136 1.93 18.67 -0.91
CA VAL A 136 0.48 18.91 -0.86
C VAL A 136 -0.12 19.28 -2.22
N ASN A 137 0.65 19.96 -3.07
CA ASN A 137 0.22 20.36 -4.40
C ASN A 137 0.25 19.16 -5.35
N LEU A 138 1.28 18.30 -5.26
CA LEU A 138 1.31 17.04 -6.01
C LEU A 138 0.14 16.13 -5.62
N ALA A 139 -0.15 16.01 -4.32
CA ALA A 139 -1.30 15.26 -3.83
C ALA A 139 -2.62 15.78 -4.42
N LYS A 140 -2.83 17.11 -4.38
CA LYS A 140 -4.00 17.77 -4.97
C LYS A 140 -4.08 17.53 -6.47
N GLN A 141 -2.97 17.72 -7.18
CA GLN A 141 -2.91 17.60 -8.63
C GLN A 141 -3.23 16.17 -9.07
N LEU A 142 -2.73 15.16 -8.39
CA LEU A 142 -3.04 13.76 -8.69
C LEU A 142 -4.54 13.48 -8.50
N ASN A 143 -5.16 13.98 -7.43
CA ASN A 143 -6.61 13.85 -7.23
C ASN A 143 -7.44 14.57 -8.31
N ILE A 144 -6.99 15.74 -8.79
CA ILE A 144 -7.60 16.44 -9.92
C ILE A 144 -7.52 15.58 -11.19
N LEU A 145 -6.34 15.03 -11.50
CA LEU A 145 -6.14 14.22 -12.70
C LEU A 145 -7.00 12.94 -12.67
N LEU A 146 -7.13 12.31 -11.50
CA LEU A 146 -7.96 11.12 -11.30
C LEU A 146 -9.46 11.43 -11.44
N THR A 147 -9.93 12.54 -10.88
CA THR A 147 -11.35 12.92 -10.98
C THR A 147 -11.72 13.40 -12.39
N GLN A 148 -10.82 14.08 -13.10
CA GLN A 148 -11.02 14.52 -14.49
C GLN A 148 -11.18 13.35 -15.48
N MET A 149 -10.58 12.19 -15.19
CA MET A 149 -10.82 10.96 -15.98
C MET A 149 -12.07 10.19 -15.55
N GLY A 150 -12.87 10.74 -14.63
CA GLY A 150 -14.11 10.13 -14.16
C GLY A 150 -13.93 9.12 -13.02
N PHE A 151 -12.77 9.07 -12.37
CA PHE A 151 -12.62 8.26 -11.16
C PHE A 151 -13.39 8.91 -10.01
N ASP A 152 -14.22 8.12 -9.32
CA ASP A 152 -15.00 8.60 -8.20
C ASP A 152 -14.10 9.00 -7.04
N LYS A 153 -14.20 10.26 -6.63
CA LYS A 153 -13.43 10.85 -5.54
C LYS A 153 -13.59 10.07 -4.22
N GLU A 154 -14.79 9.56 -3.94
CA GLU A 154 -15.06 8.82 -2.70
C GLU A 154 -14.35 7.45 -2.66
N ARG A 155 -13.77 7.03 -3.79
CA ARG A 155 -12.98 5.79 -3.92
C ARG A 155 -11.48 6.05 -3.95
N ILE A 156 -11.03 7.29 -3.76
CA ILE A 156 -9.61 7.66 -3.70
C ILE A 156 -9.15 7.67 -2.25
N ILE A 157 -8.00 7.05 -1.99
CA ILE A 157 -7.27 7.11 -0.73
C ILE A 157 -5.91 7.77 -1.01
N MET A 158 -5.61 8.86 -0.32
CA MET A 158 -4.36 9.60 -0.51
C MET A 158 -3.24 8.97 0.31
N ASP A 159 -2.06 8.85 -0.30
CA ASP A 159 -0.83 8.48 0.39
C ASP A 159 0.21 9.60 0.22
N PRO A 160 0.48 10.39 1.26
CA PRO A 160 1.46 11.48 1.20
C PRO A 160 2.90 11.00 1.39
N MET A 161 3.16 9.69 1.35
CA MET A 161 4.45 9.05 1.63
C MET A 161 4.91 9.25 3.08
N SER A 162 4.51 8.32 3.95
CA SER A 162 4.93 8.36 5.35
C SER A 162 6.41 8.04 5.56
N SER A 163 6.99 8.57 6.63
CA SER A 163 8.35 8.27 7.10
C SER A 163 8.35 7.68 8.52
N ALA A 164 9.48 7.09 8.92
CA ALA A 164 9.70 6.60 10.28
C ALA A 164 10.15 7.72 11.23
N LEU A 165 9.94 7.52 12.53
CA LEU A 165 10.40 8.43 13.58
C LEU A 165 11.92 8.59 13.51
N GLY A 166 12.41 9.83 13.47
CA GLY A 166 13.84 10.15 13.33
C GLY A 166 14.34 10.17 11.89
N TYR A 167 13.50 9.82 10.91
CA TYR A 167 13.85 9.74 9.49
C TYR A 167 12.89 10.59 8.62
N GLY A 168 12.58 11.81 9.09
CA GLY A 168 11.76 12.78 8.35
C GLY A 168 10.26 12.70 8.61
N LEU A 169 9.83 12.11 9.74
CA LEU A 169 8.42 12.04 10.15
C LEU A 169 7.81 13.44 10.30
N GLU A 170 8.58 14.44 10.72
CA GLU A 170 8.15 15.84 10.85
C GLU A 170 7.69 16.44 9.52
N TYR A 171 8.30 16.05 8.41
CA TYR A 171 7.88 16.44 7.07
C TYR A 171 6.55 15.77 6.69
N THR A 172 6.46 14.45 6.88
CA THR A 172 5.20 13.71 6.69
C THR A 172 4.06 14.33 7.50
N TYR A 173 4.29 14.60 8.79
CA TYR A 173 3.31 15.18 9.69
C TYR A 173 2.84 16.56 9.20
N SER A 174 3.78 17.44 8.86
CA SER A 174 3.47 18.78 8.35
C SER A 174 2.67 18.73 7.04
N VAL A 175 2.98 17.80 6.14
CA VAL A 175 2.23 17.61 4.89
C VAL A 175 0.81 17.10 5.18
N MET A 176 0.67 16.11 6.07
CA MET A 176 -0.64 15.59 6.48
C MET A 176 -1.52 16.66 7.14
N GLU A 177 -0.96 17.52 7.99
CA GLU A 177 -1.68 18.65 8.56
C GLU A 177 -2.12 19.65 7.48
N ARG A 178 -1.24 19.99 6.53
CA ARG A 178 -1.60 20.88 5.42
C ARG A 178 -2.71 20.30 4.53
N ILE A 179 -2.68 18.99 4.25
CA ILE A 179 -3.76 18.27 3.57
C ILE A 179 -5.07 18.45 4.35
N ARG A 180 -5.04 18.21 5.66
CA ARG A 180 -6.22 18.32 6.53
C ARG A 180 -6.76 19.74 6.62
N LEU A 181 -5.89 20.75 6.71
CA LEU A 181 -6.27 22.16 6.74
C LEU A 181 -6.88 22.60 5.42
N ALA A 182 -6.32 22.18 4.28
CA ALA A 182 -6.92 22.44 2.97
C ALA A 182 -8.31 21.78 2.87
N ALA A 183 -8.43 20.52 3.30
CA ALA A 183 -9.69 19.78 3.27
C ALA A 183 -10.79 20.43 4.13
N LEU A 184 -10.46 20.87 5.36
CA LEU A 184 -11.44 21.34 6.33
C LEU A 184 -11.61 22.86 6.39
N LEU A 185 -10.51 23.61 6.46
CA LEU A 185 -10.57 25.06 6.64
C LEU A 185 -10.77 25.78 5.31
N GLN A 186 -10.14 25.29 4.25
CA GLN A 186 -10.31 25.86 2.91
C GLN A 186 -11.48 25.21 2.15
N ASN A 187 -12.08 24.16 2.74
CA ASN A 187 -13.15 23.36 2.14
C ASN A 187 -12.79 22.88 0.71
N ASP A 188 -11.52 22.49 0.51
CA ASP A 188 -11.05 22.02 -0.79
C ASP A 188 -11.49 20.57 -1.02
N PRO A 189 -12.43 20.31 -1.96
CA PRO A 189 -12.97 18.98 -2.17
C PRO A 189 -11.91 17.99 -2.63
N MET A 190 -10.87 18.43 -3.35
CA MET A 190 -9.81 17.53 -3.84
C MET A 190 -8.90 17.05 -2.71
N MET A 191 -8.96 17.68 -1.54
CA MET A 191 -8.19 17.30 -0.36
C MET A 191 -9.04 16.52 0.66
N GLN A 192 -10.36 16.42 0.45
CA GLN A 192 -11.31 15.69 1.28
C GLN A 192 -11.34 14.19 0.93
N THR A 193 -10.16 13.57 0.90
CA THR A 193 -9.98 12.11 0.74
C THR A 193 -9.28 11.55 1.98
N PRO A 194 -9.57 10.31 2.41
CA PRO A 194 -8.87 9.69 3.53
C PRO A 194 -7.37 9.51 3.22
N ILE A 195 -6.55 9.52 4.28
CA ILE A 195 -5.10 9.29 4.18
C ILE A 195 -4.76 7.86 4.64
N ILE A 196 -3.87 7.19 3.91
CA ILE A 196 -3.20 5.96 4.33
C ILE A 196 -1.71 6.23 4.58
N CYS A 197 -1.11 5.48 5.50
CA CYS A 197 0.31 5.58 5.82
C CYS A 197 0.94 4.17 5.93
N ASP A 198 2.03 3.95 5.22
CA ASP A 198 2.81 2.71 5.26
C ASP A 198 3.76 2.72 6.46
N ILE A 199 3.23 2.65 7.69
CA ILE A 199 4.04 2.75 8.91
C ILE A 199 5.04 1.59 9.02
N GLY A 200 4.58 0.34 8.90
CA GLY A 200 5.43 -0.85 9.08
C GLY A 200 6.60 -0.90 8.10
N ALA A 201 6.35 -0.65 6.81
CA ALA A 201 7.37 -0.66 5.76
C ALA A 201 8.43 0.46 5.92
N ASN A 202 8.13 1.49 6.70
CA ASN A 202 9.09 2.55 7.02
C ASN A 202 9.80 2.34 8.34
N VAL A 203 9.10 1.83 9.36
CA VAL A 203 9.66 1.63 10.71
C VAL A 203 10.59 0.43 10.78
N TRP A 204 10.29 -0.69 10.11
CA TRP A 204 11.07 -1.93 10.26
C TRP A 204 12.35 -1.99 9.41
N LYS A 205 12.75 -0.89 8.77
CA LYS A 205 13.99 -0.78 7.99
C LYS A 205 15.01 0.21 8.57
N VAL A 206 14.68 0.89 9.67
CA VAL A 206 15.59 1.86 10.28
C VAL A 206 16.54 1.19 11.26
N LYS A 207 17.68 1.82 11.53
CA LYS A 207 18.72 1.23 12.37
C LYS A 207 18.20 0.85 13.76
N GLU A 208 17.38 1.70 14.36
CA GLU A 208 16.86 1.57 15.73
C GLU A 208 15.94 0.36 15.91
N THR A 209 15.35 -0.16 14.83
CA THR A 209 14.50 -1.36 14.87
C THR A 209 15.22 -2.62 14.40
N MET A 210 16.38 -2.45 13.75
CA MET A 210 17.19 -3.53 13.17
C MET A 210 18.41 -3.89 14.03
N ALA A 211 18.97 -2.93 14.76
CA ALA A 211 20.16 -3.12 15.55
C ALA A 211 19.91 -4.10 16.72
N PRO A 212 20.87 -4.98 17.03
CA PRO A 212 20.82 -5.78 18.25
C PRO A 212 20.81 -4.88 19.50
N ASP A 213 20.17 -5.33 20.58
CA ASP A 213 20.09 -4.59 21.86
C ASP A 213 21.47 -4.14 22.38
N ALA A 214 22.54 -4.88 22.07
CA ALA A 214 23.90 -4.55 22.47
C ALA A 214 24.52 -3.34 21.72
N GLU A 215 23.94 -2.92 20.60
CA GLU A 215 24.40 -1.81 19.75
C GLU A 215 23.55 -0.54 19.90
N VAL A 216 22.50 -0.59 20.73
CA VAL A 216 21.66 0.55 21.07
C VAL A 216 22.27 1.26 22.28
N PRO A 217 22.50 2.59 22.21
CA PRO A 217 23.15 3.36 23.27
C PRO A 217 22.33 3.46 24.57
#